data_AF-A0A674DLR6-F1
#
_entry.id   AF-A0A674DLR6-F1
#
_cell.length_a   1.000
_cell.length_b   1.000
_cell.length_c   1.000
_cell.angle_alpha   90.00
_cell.angle_beta   90.00
_cell.angle_gamma   90.00
#
_symmetry.space_group_name_H-M   'P 1'
#
loop_
_entity.id
_entity.type
_entity.pdbx_description
1 polymer ?
#
loop_
_entity_poly.entity_id
_entity_poly.type
_entity_poly.pdbx_seq_one_letter_code
_entity_poly.pdbx_strand_id
1 'polypeptide(L)'
;MFFLFSDSLVYTSRGMTADNQFKVHGQLPLYGMTIRESEDEWGLPHCFTLFGQRQSVVVAASCLSEMVKWMEDIRMAVDLVEQSNRPTDLLSTSQSDRKSPEEEEEEEEEELSASRSSLERQAAQRGNSTVHICWHRNTSVSMVDFSEAVENQLSGNLLRKFKNSNGWQKLWVVYTNFSMFFYKSHQDDYPLASLPLLGYSLTVPAETENIQKDYVFKLHFKSHVYYFRSESQYTFQRYLSVSNLSVCL
;
A
#
# COMPACT_ATOMS: atom_id res chain seq x y z
N MET A 1 -11.69 0.61 -7.97
CA MET A 1 -10.70 1.02 -6.94
C MET A 1 -11.07 2.40 -6.45
N PHE A 2 -10.68 2.75 -5.24
CA PHE A 2 -10.78 4.09 -4.68
C PHE A 2 -9.39 4.60 -4.35
N PHE A 3 -9.17 5.90 -4.55
CA PHE A 3 -7.95 6.63 -4.24
C PHE A 3 -8.34 7.90 -3.50
N LEU A 4 -7.98 7.98 -2.21
CA LEU A 4 -8.20 9.16 -1.39
C LEU A 4 -6.98 10.07 -1.48
N PHE A 5 -7.18 11.29 -1.96
CA PHE A 5 -6.21 12.38 -1.95
C PHE A 5 -6.61 13.41 -0.88
N SER A 6 -5.76 14.41 -0.66
CA SER A 6 -5.98 15.46 0.34
C SER A 6 -7.21 16.33 0.09
N ASP A 7 -7.65 16.44 -1.15
CA ASP A 7 -8.75 17.33 -1.57
C ASP A 7 -9.91 16.59 -2.26
N SER A 8 -9.70 15.33 -2.64
CA SER A 8 -10.63 14.59 -3.47
C SER A 8 -10.51 13.08 -3.32
N LEU A 9 -11.65 12.40 -3.49
CA LEU A 9 -11.74 10.95 -3.59
C LEU A 9 -12.01 10.57 -5.05
N VAL A 10 -11.06 9.87 -5.67
CA VAL A 10 -11.18 9.38 -7.05
C VAL A 10 -11.55 7.90 -7.03
N TYR A 11 -12.48 7.49 -7.89
CA TYR A 11 -12.86 6.09 -8.01
C TYR A 11 -12.89 5.63 -9.45
N THR A 12 -12.59 4.35 -9.64
CA THR A 12 -12.38 3.75 -10.95
C THR A 12 -13.40 2.68 -11.27
N SER A 13 -13.72 2.57 -12.56
CA SER A 13 -14.37 1.40 -13.13
C SER A 13 -13.34 0.41 -13.63
N ARG A 14 -13.77 -0.85 -13.75
CA ARG A 14 -12.95 -1.90 -14.38
C ARG A 14 -12.79 -1.58 -15.86
N GLY A 15 -11.56 -1.40 -16.29
CA GLY A 15 -11.27 -1.17 -17.71
C GLY A 15 -11.27 -2.48 -18.52
N MET A 16 -11.24 -2.33 -19.84
CA MET A 16 -11.54 -3.41 -20.80
C MET A 16 -10.30 -4.20 -21.24
N THR A 17 -9.09 -3.70 -20.99
CA THR A 17 -7.83 -4.32 -21.45
C THR A 17 -6.89 -4.62 -20.29
N ALA A 18 -5.93 -5.53 -20.51
CA ALA A 18 -4.94 -5.91 -19.52
C ALA A 18 -4.02 -4.73 -19.10
N ASP A 19 -3.78 -3.80 -20.02
CA ASP A 19 -2.92 -2.61 -19.79
C ASP A 19 -3.70 -1.40 -19.23
N ASN A 20 -5.03 -1.45 -19.25
CA ASN A 20 -5.90 -0.37 -18.76
C ASN A 20 -6.94 -0.93 -17.81
N GLN A 21 -6.50 -1.53 -16.71
CA GLN A 21 -7.41 -2.20 -15.76
C GLN A 21 -8.20 -1.20 -14.89
N PHE A 22 -7.69 0.03 -14.72
CA PHE A 22 -8.27 1.05 -13.87
C PHE A 22 -8.58 2.32 -14.67
N LYS A 23 -9.84 2.47 -15.10
CA LYS A 23 -10.31 3.70 -15.74
C LYS A 23 -10.96 4.60 -14.72
N VAL A 24 -10.54 5.85 -14.59
CA VAL A 24 -11.20 6.83 -13.73
C VAL A 24 -12.66 6.97 -14.15
N HIS A 25 -13.56 6.72 -13.22
CA HIS A 25 -15.01 6.80 -13.44
C HIS A 25 -15.56 8.13 -12.92
N GLY A 26 -15.08 8.59 -11.76
CA GLY A 26 -15.50 9.84 -11.17
C GLY A 26 -14.59 10.29 -10.04
N GLN A 27 -14.86 11.51 -9.58
CA GLN A 27 -14.17 12.17 -8.48
C GLN A 27 -15.19 12.88 -7.60
N LEU A 28 -14.98 12.84 -6.29
CA LEU A 28 -15.76 13.51 -5.27
C LEU A 28 -14.85 14.52 -4.55
N PRO A 29 -15.10 15.82 -4.65
CA PRO A 29 -14.42 16.80 -3.79
C PRO A 29 -14.73 16.51 -2.32
N LEU A 30 -13.71 16.59 -1.47
CA LEU A 30 -13.87 16.34 -0.03
C LEU A 30 -14.49 17.53 0.72
N TYR A 31 -14.30 18.75 0.23
CA TYR A 31 -14.83 19.93 0.88
C TYR A 31 -16.38 19.90 0.96
N GLY A 32 -16.92 19.97 2.18
CA GLY A 32 -18.36 19.86 2.45
C GLY A 32 -18.95 18.47 2.20
N MET A 33 -18.10 17.45 2.12
CA MET A 33 -18.53 16.05 2.02
C MET A 33 -18.99 15.55 3.38
N THR A 34 -20.04 14.72 3.40
CA THR A 34 -20.47 14.04 4.64
C THR A 34 -20.51 12.53 4.44
N ILE A 35 -20.29 11.79 5.51
CA ILE A 35 -20.15 10.33 5.49
C ILE A 35 -21.02 9.71 6.57
N ARG A 36 -21.79 8.69 6.23
CA ARG A 36 -22.63 7.95 7.17
C ARG A 36 -22.59 6.45 6.91
N GLU A 37 -22.67 5.68 7.99
CA GLU A 37 -22.94 4.24 7.89
C GLU A 37 -24.33 4.04 7.31
N SER A 38 -24.48 3.03 6.46
CA SER A 38 -25.72 2.82 5.71
C SER A 38 -26.04 1.34 5.51
N GLU A 39 -25.53 0.46 6.38
CA GLU A 39 -25.81 -0.99 6.35
C GLU A 39 -27.32 -1.27 6.38
N ASP A 40 -28.04 -0.65 7.32
CA ASP A 40 -29.48 -0.84 7.49
C ASP A 40 -30.31 -0.28 6.31
N GLU A 41 -29.86 0.83 5.72
CA GLU A 41 -30.57 1.50 4.63
C GLU A 41 -30.49 0.70 3.32
N TRP A 42 -29.34 0.10 3.04
CA TRP A 42 -29.09 -0.61 1.78
C TRP A 42 -29.17 -2.14 1.91
N GLY A 43 -29.22 -2.68 3.13
CA GLY A 43 -29.16 -4.11 3.39
C GLY A 43 -27.85 -4.75 2.92
N LEU A 44 -26.79 -3.95 2.80
CA LEU A 44 -25.46 -4.38 2.37
C LEU A 44 -24.51 -4.36 3.58
N PRO A 45 -23.77 -5.45 3.84
CA PRO A 45 -22.83 -5.47 4.95
C PRO A 45 -21.66 -4.50 4.67
N HIS A 46 -21.16 -3.90 5.74
CA HIS A 46 -19.96 -3.05 5.75
C HIS A 46 -20.02 -1.90 4.76
N CYS A 47 -21.22 -1.31 4.60
CA CYS A 47 -21.44 -0.23 3.67
C CYS A 47 -21.69 1.12 4.33
N PHE A 48 -21.22 2.15 3.65
CA PHE A 48 -21.35 3.54 4.04
C PHE A 48 -21.67 4.38 2.81
N THR A 49 -22.36 5.49 3.03
CA THR A 49 -22.73 6.44 1.99
C THR A 49 -21.90 7.71 2.10
N LEU A 50 -21.31 8.06 0.97
CA LEU A 50 -20.53 9.25 0.72
C LEU A 50 -21.42 10.30 0.06
N PHE A 51 -21.76 11.36 0.78
CA PHE A 51 -22.58 12.45 0.27
C PHE A 51 -21.68 13.61 -0.16
N GLY A 52 -21.43 13.71 -1.46
CA GLY A 52 -20.79 14.89 -2.06
C GLY A 52 -21.82 15.98 -2.40
N GLN A 53 -21.34 17.14 -2.82
CA GLN A 53 -22.20 18.30 -3.13
C GLN A 53 -23.14 18.06 -4.33
N ARG A 54 -22.71 17.25 -5.30
CA ARG A 54 -23.43 17.01 -6.57
C ARG A 54 -23.92 15.58 -6.76
N GLN A 55 -23.36 14.64 -6.01
CA GLN A 55 -23.65 13.22 -6.14
C GLN A 55 -23.36 12.50 -4.83
N SER A 56 -24.08 11.42 -4.59
CA SER A 56 -23.81 10.48 -3.51
C SER A 56 -23.38 9.13 -4.07
N VAL A 57 -22.49 8.45 -3.35
CA VAL A 57 -21.99 7.11 -3.70
C VAL A 57 -22.09 6.21 -2.49
N VAL A 58 -22.63 5.01 -2.67
CA VAL A 58 -22.66 3.97 -1.66
C VAL A 58 -21.46 3.06 -1.89
N VAL A 59 -20.68 2.82 -0.84
CA VAL A 59 -19.46 2.01 -0.89
C VAL A 59 -19.61 0.86 0.10
N ALA A 60 -19.37 -0.37 -0.35
CA ALA A 60 -19.30 -1.55 0.50
C ALA A 60 -17.84 -2.01 0.62
N ALA A 61 -17.33 -2.07 1.86
CA ALA A 61 -15.99 -2.56 2.16
C ALA A 61 -15.94 -4.09 2.20
N SER A 62 -14.73 -4.66 2.18
CA SER A 62 -14.53 -6.12 2.24
C SER A 62 -14.76 -6.72 3.62
N CYS A 63 -14.60 -5.91 4.68
CA CYS A 63 -14.86 -6.28 6.07
C CYS A 63 -15.12 -5.01 6.91
N LEU A 64 -15.56 -5.21 8.16
CA LEU A 64 -15.78 -4.11 9.11
C LEU A 64 -14.52 -3.27 9.36
N SER A 65 -13.35 -3.90 9.48
CA SER A 65 -12.08 -3.18 9.70
C SER A 65 -11.76 -2.23 8.54
N GLU A 66 -11.87 -2.70 7.30
CA GLU A 66 -11.68 -1.87 6.10
C GLU A 66 -12.72 -0.75 6.03
N MET A 67 -13.98 -1.01 6.37
CA MET A 67 -15.01 0.03 6.44
C MET A 67 -14.60 1.16 7.40
N VAL A 68 -14.26 0.79 8.64
CA VAL A 68 -13.90 1.75 9.69
C VAL A 68 -12.67 2.56 9.27
N LYS A 69 -11.61 1.90 8.78
CA LYS A 69 -10.40 2.57 8.28
C LYS A 69 -10.70 3.59 7.19
N TRP A 70 -11.44 3.20 6.15
CA TRP A 70 -11.82 4.12 5.07
C TRP A 70 -12.65 5.29 5.58
N MET A 71 -13.60 5.05 6.47
CA MET A 71 -14.43 6.12 7.01
C MET A 71 -13.62 7.09 7.89
N GLU A 72 -12.69 6.60 8.70
CA GLU A 72 -11.79 7.43 9.51
C GLU A 72 -10.86 8.30 8.65
N ASP A 73 -10.21 7.70 7.65
CA ASP A 73 -9.30 8.41 6.75
C ASP A 73 -10.01 9.49 5.95
N ILE A 74 -11.20 9.18 5.38
CA ILE A 74 -11.95 10.18 4.63
C ILE A 74 -12.45 11.30 5.56
N ARG A 75 -12.96 10.99 6.76
CA ARG A 75 -13.37 12.02 7.74
C ARG A 75 -12.21 12.94 8.10
N MET A 76 -11.05 12.38 8.39
CA MET A 76 -9.85 13.14 8.70
C MET A 76 -9.46 14.05 7.53
N ALA A 77 -9.48 13.53 6.30
CA ALA A 77 -9.16 14.33 5.11
C ALA A 77 -10.18 15.46 4.87
N VAL A 78 -11.48 15.22 5.12
CA VAL A 78 -12.52 16.25 5.06
C VAL A 78 -12.28 17.34 6.10
N ASP A 79 -11.98 16.98 7.35
CA ASP A 79 -11.71 17.95 8.42
C ASP A 79 -10.48 18.82 8.10
N LEU A 80 -9.45 18.22 7.51
CA LEU A 80 -8.23 18.93 7.11
C LEU A 80 -8.48 19.93 5.97
N VAL A 81 -9.26 19.56 4.95
CA VAL A 81 -9.58 20.47 3.83
C VAL A 81 -10.54 21.58 4.24
N GLU A 82 -11.41 21.35 5.22
CA GLU A 82 -12.25 22.41 5.78
C GLU A 82 -11.45 23.41 6.61
N GLN A 83 -10.46 22.93 7.38
CA GLN A 83 -9.59 23.80 8.18
C GLN A 83 -8.68 24.67 7.30
N SER A 84 -8.14 24.13 6.21
CA SER A 84 -7.27 24.90 5.30
C SER A 84 -8.01 25.99 4.53
N ASN A 85 -9.32 25.82 4.31
CA ASN A 85 -10.17 26.79 3.59
C ASN A 85 -10.91 27.77 4.52
N ARG A 86 -10.75 27.67 5.85
CA ARG A 86 -11.26 28.70 6.75
C ARG A 86 -10.42 29.97 6.57
N PRO A 87 -11.05 31.15 6.37
CA PRO A 87 -10.33 32.41 6.40
C PRO A 87 -9.61 32.50 7.74
N THR A 88 -8.29 32.65 7.72
CA THR A 88 -7.53 32.97 8.92
C THR A 88 -7.86 34.41 9.31
N ASP A 89 -8.99 34.59 10.00
CA ASP A 89 -9.24 35.82 10.74
C ASP A 89 -8.20 35.88 11.86
N LEU A 90 -7.15 36.69 11.63
CA LEU A 90 -6.39 37.52 12.58
C LEU A 90 -4.94 37.73 12.10
N LEU A 91 -4.70 38.74 11.27
CA LEU A 91 -4.04 40.00 11.68
C LEU A 91 -3.72 40.87 10.45
N SER A 92 -4.49 41.94 10.31
CA SER A 92 -4.11 43.12 9.56
C SER A 92 -3.01 43.86 10.32
N THR A 93 -1.80 43.94 9.79
CA THR A 93 -0.84 45.01 10.13
C THR A 93 0.05 45.31 8.91
N SER A 94 -0.38 46.34 8.17
CA SER A 94 0.40 47.31 7.36
C SER A 94 1.65 46.87 6.58
N GLN A 95 1.55 47.02 5.25
CA GLN A 95 2.52 47.61 4.30
C GLN A 95 4.03 47.44 4.55
N SER A 96 4.73 46.91 3.55
CA SER A 96 5.70 47.73 2.81
C SER A 96 5.95 47.18 1.40
N ASP A 97 5.79 48.08 0.42
CA ASP A 97 6.27 47.98 -0.95
C ASP A 97 7.75 47.59 -1.01
N ARG A 98 8.09 46.55 -1.79
CA ARG A 98 9.38 46.52 -2.52
C ARG A 98 9.23 45.83 -3.89
N LYS A 99 9.77 46.53 -4.88
CA LYS A 99 9.80 46.28 -6.33
C LYS A 99 10.75 45.13 -6.69
N SER A 100 10.43 44.48 -7.82
CA SER A 100 11.06 43.37 -8.57
C SER A 100 12.59 43.49 -8.86
N PRO A 101 13.26 42.44 -9.38
CA PRO A 101 13.24 42.17 -10.83
C PRO A 101 13.23 40.68 -11.28
N GLU A 102 12.88 40.53 -12.56
CA GLU A 102 12.81 39.35 -13.43
C GLU A 102 14.15 38.61 -13.56
N GLU A 103 14.16 37.27 -13.53
CA GLU A 103 15.21 36.45 -14.16
C GLU A 103 14.60 35.20 -14.83
N GLU A 104 15.22 34.84 -15.95
CA GLU A 104 14.78 34.04 -17.09
C GLU A 104 14.59 32.53 -16.82
N GLU A 105 13.59 31.93 -17.47
CA GLU A 105 13.40 30.48 -17.62
C GLU A 105 14.33 29.98 -18.75
N GLU A 106 15.18 28.98 -18.51
CA GLU A 106 15.64 28.01 -19.53
C GLU A 106 16.53 26.91 -18.90
N GLU A 107 16.40 25.67 -19.43
CA GLU A 107 17.24 24.47 -19.24
C GLU A 107 16.93 23.47 -18.09
N GLU A 108 15.84 22.70 -18.21
CA GLU A 108 15.66 21.40 -17.48
C GLU A 108 15.14 20.23 -18.36
N GLU A 109 15.20 20.31 -19.70
CA GLU A 109 14.57 19.30 -20.56
C GLU A 109 15.41 18.03 -20.84
N GLU A 110 16.71 18.00 -20.55
CA GLU A 110 17.55 16.83 -20.91
C GLU A 110 17.54 15.67 -19.89
N GLU A 111 17.35 15.93 -18.58
CA GLU A 111 17.37 14.86 -17.56
C GLU A 111 16.14 13.93 -17.61
N LEU A 112 15.01 14.44 -18.09
CA LEU A 112 13.75 13.68 -18.18
C LEU A 112 13.78 12.59 -19.27
N SER A 113 14.68 12.71 -20.25
CA SER A 113 14.84 11.73 -21.33
C SER A 113 15.56 10.46 -20.86
N ALA A 114 16.56 10.61 -19.98
CA ALA A 114 17.30 9.50 -19.38
C ALA A 114 16.39 8.69 -18.44
N SER A 115 15.52 9.37 -17.67
CA SER A 115 14.52 8.73 -16.80
C SER A 115 13.47 7.94 -17.58
N ARG A 116 13.11 8.40 -18.79
CA ARG A 116 12.16 7.68 -19.67
C ARG A 116 12.76 6.38 -20.23
N SER A 117 14.03 6.41 -20.61
CA SER A 117 14.70 5.22 -21.16
C SER A 117 14.96 4.12 -20.11
N SER A 118 15.12 4.48 -18.83
CA SER A 118 15.24 3.53 -17.72
C SER A 118 13.88 2.92 -17.32
N LEU A 119 12.80 3.70 -17.39
CA LEU A 119 11.43 3.24 -17.17
C LEU A 119 10.97 2.21 -18.22
N GLU A 120 11.38 2.37 -19.48
CA GLU A 120 11.04 1.41 -20.55
C GLU A 120 11.76 0.07 -20.41
N ARG A 121 13.03 0.06 -19.98
CA ARG A 121 13.77 -1.21 -19.75
C ARG A 121 13.35 -1.96 -18.48
N GLN A 122 12.74 -1.26 -17.52
CA GLN A 122 12.16 -1.87 -16.31
C GLN A 122 10.77 -2.50 -16.52
N ALA A 123 10.11 -2.23 -17.64
CA ALA A 123 8.75 -2.72 -17.90
C ALA A 123 8.64 -4.26 -17.98
N ALA A 124 9.73 -4.95 -18.34
CA ALA A 124 9.73 -6.41 -18.54
C ALA A 124 9.76 -7.24 -17.24
N GLN A 125 9.98 -6.62 -16.07
CA GLN A 125 10.14 -7.32 -14.78
C GLN A 125 9.27 -6.76 -13.64
N ARG A 126 8.25 -5.95 -13.96
CA ARG A 126 7.34 -5.43 -12.92
C ARG A 126 6.50 -6.56 -12.33
N GLY A 127 6.85 -6.99 -11.13
CA GLY A 127 5.89 -7.61 -10.22
C GLY A 127 4.65 -6.70 -10.08
N ASN A 128 3.50 -7.30 -9.75
CA ASN A 128 2.24 -6.58 -9.58
C ASN A 128 2.43 -5.38 -8.64
N SER A 129 2.09 -4.16 -9.08
CA SER A 129 2.17 -2.98 -8.21
C SER A 129 1.21 -3.10 -7.03
N THR A 130 1.44 -2.33 -5.96
CA THR A 130 0.57 -2.29 -4.76
C THR A 130 -0.90 -2.10 -5.13
N VAL A 131 -1.20 -1.23 -6.09
CA VAL A 131 -2.57 -1.00 -6.60
C VAL A 131 -3.20 -2.28 -7.14
N HIS A 132 -2.46 -3.07 -7.93
CA HIS A 132 -2.96 -4.35 -8.46
C HIS A 132 -3.15 -5.37 -7.34
N ILE A 133 -2.27 -5.38 -6.34
CA ILE A 133 -2.38 -6.28 -5.20
C ILE A 133 -3.64 -5.94 -4.39
N CYS A 134 -3.84 -4.67 -4.05
CA CYS A 134 -5.03 -4.17 -3.35
C CYS A 134 -6.32 -4.54 -4.08
N TRP A 135 -6.36 -4.34 -5.40
CA TRP A 135 -7.50 -4.72 -6.24
C TRP A 135 -7.81 -6.22 -6.18
N HIS A 136 -6.79 -7.08 -6.28
CA HIS A 136 -7.01 -8.54 -6.27
C HIS A 136 -7.25 -9.13 -4.88
N ARG A 137 -6.89 -8.41 -3.81
CA ARG A 137 -7.02 -8.86 -2.43
C ARG A 137 -8.12 -8.13 -1.66
N ASN A 138 -8.79 -7.15 -2.27
CA ASN A 138 -9.82 -6.32 -1.64
C ASN A 138 -9.35 -5.70 -0.32
N THR A 139 -8.17 -5.09 -0.35
CA THR A 139 -7.53 -4.42 0.79
C THR A 139 -7.09 -3.02 0.40
N SER A 140 -6.84 -2.18 1.38
CA SER A 140 -6.32 -0.82 1.21
C SER A 140 -4.90 -0.67 1.78
N VAL A 141 -4.20 0.38 1.33
CA VAL A 141 -2.89 0.79 1.84
C VAL A 141 -2.91 2.31 1.92
N SER A 142 -2.69 2.83 3.12
CA SER A 142 -2.60 4.25 3.43
C SER A 142 -1.17 4.78 3.24
N MET A 143 -1.01 6.11 3.26
CA MET A 143 0.33 6.71 3.28
C MET A 143 1.10 6.41 4.56
N VAL A 144 0.40 6.20 5.69
CA VAL A 144 1.02 5.77 6.95
C VAL A 144 1.64 4.39 6.77
N ASP A 145 0.92 3.46 6.14
CA ASP A 145 1.42 2.11 5.85
C ASP A 145 2.67 2.14 4.96
N PHE A 146 2.70 3.03 3.95
CA PHE A 146 3.88 3.22 3.12
C PHE A 146 5.08 3.74 3.93
N SER A 147 4.87 4.71 4.81
CA SER A 147 5.92 5.25 5.68
C SER A 147 6.51 4.15 6.56
N GLU A 148 5.65 3.38 7.23
CA GLU A 148 6.09 2.27 8.06
C GLU A 148 6.82 1.19 7.25
N ALA A 149 6.34 0.85 6.04
CA ALA A 149 6.99 -0.14 5.20
C ALA A 149 8.40 0.29 4.74
N VAL A 150 8.63 1.60 4.54
CA VAL A 150 9.94 2.15 4.19
C VAL A 150 10.90 2.09 5.38
N GLU A 151 10.43 2.43 6.58
CA GLU A 151 11.25 2.36 7.80
C GLU A 151 11.61 0.92 8.18
N ASN A 152 10.76 -0.03 7.81
CA ASN A 152 10.90 -1.44 8.15
C ASN A 152 11.50 -2.31 7.04
N GLN A 153 12.25 -1.72 6.11
CA GLN A 153 12.98 -2.50 5.11
C GLN A 153 14.01 -3.43 5.77
N LEU A 154 14.10 -4.66 5.25
CA LEU A 154 14.98 -5.68 5.79
C LEU A 154 15.57 -6.52 4.67
N SER A 155 16.83 -6.90 4.80
CA SER A 155 17.44 -7.89 3.93
C SER A 155 18.25 -8.89 4.73
N GLY A 156 18.35 -10.11 4.22
CA GLY A 156 19.13 -11.15 4.88
C GLY A 156 18.94 -12.54 4.31
N ASN A 157 19.76 -13.46 4.81
CA ASN A 157 19.64 -14.87 4.45
C ASN A 157 18.48 -15.53 5.20
N LEU A 158 17.62 -16.22 4.45
CA LEU A 158 16.57 -17.08 5.00
C LEU A 158 16.62 -18.44 4.32
N LEU A 159 16.20 -19.48 5.05
CA LEU A 159 15.82 -20.74 4.42
C LEU A 159 14.32 -20.72 4.15
N ARG A 160 13.90 -21.00 2.91
CA ARG A 160 12.49 -21.14 2.53
C ARG A 160 12.13 -22.61 2.33
N LYS A 161 10.92 -22.99 2.75
CA LYS A 161 10.30 -24.29 2.49
C LYS A 161 8.83 -24.08 2.10
N PHE A 162 8.37 -24.77 1.06
CA PHE A 162 6.94 -24.87 0.74
C PHE A 162 6.31 -26.00 1.55
N LYS A 163 5.01 -25.90 1.84
CA LYS A 163 4.25 -26.91 2.61
C LYS A 163 4.49 -28.35 2.17
N ASN A 164 4.46 -28.61 0.86
CA ASN A 164 4.59 -29.96 0.30
C ASN A 164 6.01 -30.27 -0.22
N SER A 165 7.00 -29.44 0.08
CA SER A 165 8.39 -29.66 -0.33
C SER A 165 9.18 -30.33 0.79
N ASN A 166 10.08 -31.26 0.48
CA ASN A 166 10.90 -31.92 1.51
C ASN A 166 12.16 -31.12 1.89
N GLY A 167 12.62 -30.22 1.02
CA GLY A 167 13.86 -29.47 1.20
C GLY A 167 13.68 -28.04 1.70
N TRP A 168 14.77 -27.50 2.26
CA TRP A 168 14.92 -26.08 2.56
C TRP A 168 15.85 -25.45 1.52
N GLN A 169 15.47 -24.29 1.00
CA GLN A 169 16.25 -23.54 0.03
C GLN A 169 16.84 -22.30 0.70
N LYS A 170 18.17 -22.16 0.73
CA LYS A 170 18.82 -20.91 1.18
C LYS A 170 18.69 -19.85 0.09
N LEU A 171 18.20 -18.67 0.47
CA LEU A 171 17.98 -17.52 -0.39
C LEU A 171 18.43 -16.26 0.32
N TRP A 172 18.93 -15.29 -0.46
CA TRP A 172 19.00 -13.91 -0.02
C TRP A 172 17.62 -13.28 -0.23
N VAL A 173 17.06 -12.71 0.82
CA VAL A 173 15.71 -12.14 0.80
C VAL A 173 15.78 -10.66 1.07
N VAL A 174 15.08 -9.88 0.26
CA VAL A 174 14.87 -8.44 0.48
C VAL A 174 13.39 -8.21 0.70
N TYR A 175 13.04 -7.62 1.84
CA TYR A 175 11.71 -7.17 2.18
C TYR A 175 11.60 -5.65 2.00
N THR A 176 10.78 -5.23 1.05
CA THR A 176 10.48 -3.82 0.76
C THR A 176 9.15 -3.72 0.01
N ASN A 177 8.47 -2.57 0.09
CA ASN A 177 7.21 -2.31 -0.61
C ASN A 177 6.19 -3.45 -0.43
N PHE A 178 5.96 -3.85 0.82
CA PHE A 178 5.03 -4.93 1.22
C PHE A 178 5.31 -6.30 0.57
N SER A 179 6.52 -6.52 0.06
CA SER A 179 6.87 -7.68 -0.76
C SER A 179 8.21 -8.27 -0.35
N MET A 180 8.33 -9.60 -0.42
CA MET A 180 9.61 -10.30 -0.33
C MET A 180 10.13 -10.61 -1.74
N PHE A 181 11.37 -10.24 -2.00
CA PHE A 181 12.10 -10.55 -3.22
C PHE A 181 13.17 -11.60 -2.91
N PHE A 182 13.21 -12.67 -3.70
CA PHE A 182 14.10 -13.80 -3.47
C PHE A 182 15.22 -13.82 -4.49
N TYR A 183 16.47 -13.84 -4.02
CA TYR A 183 17.67 -13.92 -4.84
C TYR A 183 18.46 -15.20 -4.52
N LYS A 184 19.27 -15.69 -5.46
CA LYS A 184 20.14 -16.84 -5.22
C LYS A 184 21.32 -16.41 -4.33
N SER A 185 21.84 -15.21 -4.55
CA SER A 185 22.91 -14.55 -3.80
C SER A 185 22.60 -13.07 -3.59
N HIS A 186 23.29 -12.43 -2.64
CA HIS A 186 23.20 -10.99 -2.40
C HIS A 186 23.85 -10.12 -3.50
N GLN A 187 24.59 -10.74 -4.42
CA GLN A 187 25.26 -10.07 -5.54
C GLN A 187 24.44 -10.14 -6.84
N ASP A 188 23.29 -10.80 -6.81
CA ASP A 188 22.45 -10.94 -8.01
C ASP A 188 21.70 -9.63 -8.27
N ASP A 189 21.68 -9.18 -9.54
CA ASP A 189 21.04 -7.92 -9.94
C ASP A 189 19.50 -8.02 -10.03
N TYR A 190 18.96 -9.23 -10.18
CA TYR A 190 17.53 -9.48 -10.37
C TYR A 190 17.00 -10.62 -9.49
N PRO A 191 15.78 -10.50 -8.96
CA PRO A 191 15.19 -11.54 -8.13
C PRO A 191 14.77 -12.74 -8.97
N LEU A 192 14.87 -13.94 -8.39
CA LEU A 192 14.31 -15.18 -8.92
C LEU A 192 12.78 -15.17 -8.89
N ALA A 193 12.20 -14.53 -7.87
CA ALA A 193 10.77 -14.42 -7.66
C ALA A 193 10.45 -13.32 -6.65
N SER A 194 9.20 -12.86 -6.66
CA SER A 194 8.63 -11.96 -5.65
C SER A 194 7.39 -12.55 -5.00
N LEU A 195 7.15 -12.24 -3.73
CA LEU A 195 5.97 -12.61 -2.95
C LEU A 195 5.37 -11.36 -2.30
N PRO A 196 4.27 -10.82 -2.83
CA PRO A 196 3.54 -9.74 -2.18
C PRO A 196 2.84 -10.23 -0.92
N LEU A 197 3.02 -9.53 0.20
CA LEU A 197 2.59 -9.97 1.53
C LEU A 197 1.26 -9.37 2.02
N LEU A 198 0.70 -8.35 1.36
CA LEU A 198 -0.58 -7.74 1.80
C LEU A 198 -1.70 -8.78 2.01
N GLY A 199 -2.22 -8.91 3.22
CA GLY A 199 -3.25 -9.89 3.56
C GLY A 199 -2.76 -11.32 3.80
N TYR A 200 -1.45 -11.60 3.76
CA TYR A 200 -0.92 -12.81 4.38
C TYR A 200 -1.19 -12.78 5.90
N SER A 201 -1.08 -13.92 6.57
CA SER A 201 -0.94 -13.96 8.02
C SER A 201 0.43 -14.50 8.37
N LEU A 202 1.05 -13.88 9.38
CA LEU A 202 2.34 -14.27 9.90
C LEU A 202 2.14 -14.98 11.25
N THR A 203 2.52 -16.25 11.31
CA THR A 203 2.40 -17.05 12.53
C THR A 203 3.65 -17.89 12.76
N VAL A 204 3.71 -18.57 13.90
CA VAL A 204 4.70 -19.64 14.15
C VAL A 204 4.05 -20.98 13.75
N PRO A 205 4.79 -21.92 13.12
CA PRO A 205 4.25 -23.24 12.80
C PRO A 205 3.73 -23.96 14.04
N ALA A 206 2.60 -24.64 13.92
CA ALA A 206 2.09 -25.50 14.98
C ALA A 206 2.91 -26.79 15.09
N GLU A 207 2.90 -27.43 16.26
CA GLU A 207 3.60 -28.70 16.51
C GLU A 207 3.15 -29.82 15.54
N THR A 208 1.86 -29.83 15.17
CA THR A 208 1.28 -30.79 14.22
C THR A 208 1.85 -30.68 12.81
N GLU A 209 2.47 -29.55 12.46
CA GLU A 209 3.13 -29.34 11.18
C GLU A 209 4.54 -29.98 11.12
N ASN A 210 5.02 -30.53 12.25
CA ASN A 210 6.26 -31.29 12.41
C ASN A 210 7.49 -30.59 11.79
N ILE A 211 7.61 -29.28 12.00
CA ILE A 211 8.75 -28.49 11.55
C ILE A 211 9.87 -28.56 12.60
N GLN A 212 10.82 -29.46 12.40
CA GLN A 212 11.95 -29.70 13.31
C GLN A 212 13.11 -28.71 13.08
N LYS A 213 12.84 -27.42 13.19
CA LYS A 213 13.85 -26.35 13.14
C LYS A 213 13.44 -25.19 14.04
N ASP A 214 14.42 -24.58 14.69
CA ASP A 214 14.23 -23.35 15.45
C ASP A 214 14.10 -22.13 14.54
N TYR A 215 13.49 -21.08 15.08
CA TYR A 215 13.40 -19.75 14.46
C TYR A 215 12.66 -19.74 13.12
N VAL A 216 11.57 -20.53 13.05
CA VAL A 216 10.73 -20.65 11.87
C VAL A 216 9.46 -19.83 12.04
N PHE A 217 9.17 -19.00 11.04
CA PHE A 217 7.88 -18.35 10.88
C PHE A 217 7.16 -18.88 9.64
N LYS A 218 5.84 -18.74 9.65
CA LYS A 218 4.92 -19.23 8.64
C LYS A 218 4.17 -18.04 8.06
N LEU A 219 4.17 -17.96 6.74
CA LEU A 219 3.33 -17.05 5.97
C LEU A 219 2.21 -17.86 5.34
N HIS A 220 0.97 -17.48 5.62
CA HIS A 220 -0.23 -18.16 5.14
C HIS A 220 -1.19 -17.18 4.47
N PHE A 221 -1.64 -17.51 3.25
CA PHE A 221 -2.70 -16.76 2.57
C PHE A 221 -3.56 -17.71 1.75
N LYS A 222 -4.83 -17.85 2.13
CA LYS A 222 -5.77 -18.80 1.50
C LYS A 222 -5.16 -20.21 1.47
N SER A 223 -4.88 -20.76 0.29
CA SER A 223 -4.23 -22.08 0.12
C SER A 223 -2.70 -22.03 0.11
N HIS A 224 -2.10 -20.84 0.03
CA HIS A 224 -0.65 -20.68 -0.06
C HIS A 224 0.00 -20.67 1.32
N VAL A 225 1.00 -21.53 1.51
CA VAL A 225 1.72 -21.65 2.79
C VAL A 225 3.22 -21.76 2.53
N TYR A 226 3.96 -20.87 3.18
CA TYR A 226 5.41 -20.79 3.12
C TYR A 226 5.98 -20.81 4.54
N TYR A 227 7.10 -21.52 4.70
CA TYR A 227 7.87 -21.52 5.94
C TYR A 227 9.22 -20.88 5.69
N PHE A 228 9.64 -20.04 6.62
CA PHE A 228 10.91 -19.33 6.55
C PHE A 228 11.66 -19.52 7.86
N ARG A 229 12.93 -19.90 7.76
CA ARG A 229 13.81 -20.06 8.91
C ARG A 229 14.92 -19.03 8.85
N SER A 230 15.07 -18.28 9.93
CA SER A 230 16.16 -17.31 10.09
C SER A 230 17.38 -17.94 10.75
N GLU A 231 18.52 -17.24 10.69
CA GLU A 231 19.79 -17.75 11.22
C GLU A 231 19.92 -17.56 12.75
N SER A 232 19.17 -16.63 13.35
CA SER A 232 19.24 -16.31 14.78
C SER A 232 17.89 -15.88 15.36
N GLN A 233 17.73 -15.99 16.68
CA GLN A 233 16.55 -15.49 17.40
C GLN A 233 16.30 -14.00 17.19
N TYR A 234 17.36 -13.18 17.15
CA TYR A 234 17.23 -11.74 16.90
C TYR A 234 16.60 -11.49 15.52
N THR A 235 17.13 -12.14 14.48
CA THR A 235 16.64 -11.99 13.11
C THR A 235 15.21 -12.49 12.98
N PHE A 236 14.89 -13.61 13.62
CA PHE A 236 13.53 -14.14 13.72
C PHE A 236 12.54 -13.11 14.27
N GLN A 237 12.87 -12.52 15.43
CA GLN A 237 12.04 -11.52 16.07
C GLN A 237 11.90 -10.26 15.21
N ARG A 238 12.97 -9.85 14.51
CA ARG A 238 12.91 -8.72 13.57
C ARG A 238 11.97 -8.98 12.39
N TYR A 239 12.02 -10.16 11.78
CA TYR A 239 11.08 -10.53 10.71
C TYR A 239 9.63 -10.57 11.24
N LEU A 240 9.41 -11.11 12.44
CA LEU A 240 8.09 -11.09 13.06
C LEU A 240 7.58 -9.68 13.34
N SER A 241 8.42 -8.80 13.88
CA SER A 241 8.04 -7.42 14.18
C SER A 241 7.69 -6.64 12.91
N VAL A 242 8.57 -6.70 11.90
CA VAL A 242 8.45 -5.94 10.66
C VAL A 242 7.26 -6.41 9.84
N SER A 243 7.08 -7.73 9.71
CA SER A 243 5.99 -8.27 8.90
C SER A 243 4.64 -8.09 9.60
N ASN A 244 4.53 -8.19 10.92
CA ASN A 244 3.24 -7.93 11.59
C ASN A 244 2.71 -6.51 11.38
N LEU A 245 3.59 -5.51 11.25
CA LEU A 245 3.21 -4.12 10.93
C LEU A 245 2.59 -4.01 9.53
N SER A 246 3.13 -4.71 8.55
CA SER A 246 2.71 -4.56 7.15
C SER A 246 1.70 -5.60 6.64
N VAL A 247 1.48 -6.68 7.39
CA VAL A 247 0.75 -7.88 6.94
C VAL A 247 -0.62 -8.00 7.62
N CYS A 248 -0.84 -7.33 8.75
CA CYS A 248 -2.10 -7.32 9.51
C CYS A 248 -2.98 -6.08 9.24
N LEU A 249 -2.91 -5.50 8.03
CA LEU A 249 -3.83 -4.44 7.60
C LEU A 249 -5.22 -5.02 7.25
#